data_AF-A0A938D149-F1
#
_entry.id   AF-A0A938D149-F1
#
_cell.length_a   1.000
_cell.length_b   1.000
_cell.length_c   1.000
_cell.angle_alpha   90.00
_cell.angle_beta   90.00
_cell.angle_gamma   90.00
#
_symmetry.space_group_name_H-M   'P 1'
#
loop_
_entity.id
_entity.type
_entity.pdbx_description
1 polymer ?
#
loop_
_entity_poly.entity_id
_entity_poly.type
_entity_poly.pdbx_seq_one_letter_code
_entity_poly.pdbx_strand_id
1 'polypeptide(L)'
;MNGYPLGDARTHLDASETRAYRRALAAFPTAAACLKDGSDPVTATLNLEAFSNLEELEVCLFLTADTLRDLEGMRALLERSGFKTYDKTIPYSSDRMASRGVIGAGLAVSASAPATDVPIGFVGWLDRLFFAYGLSVNVLFGPTSEPVSASASVNRL
;
A
#
# COMPACT_ATOMS: atom_id res chain seq x y z
N MET A 1 18.67 6.77 1.91
CA MET A 1 17.22 6.62 1.72
C MET A 1 16.86 5.25 2.29
N ASN A 2 16.47 5.18 3.56
CA ASN A 2 16.08 3.92 4.21
C ASN A 2 14.61 3.99 4.58
N GLY A 3 13.77 3.97 3.56
CA GLY A 3 12.35 3.68 3.65
C GLY A 3 12.08 2.65 2.57
N TYR A 4 12.20 1.38 2.91
CA TYR A 4 11.56 0.36 2.10
C TYR A 4 10.07 0.36 2.51
N PRO A 5 9.11 0.05 1.63
CA PRO A 5 7.73 -0.29 1.99
C PRO A 5 7.60 -1.36 3.09
N LEU A 6 8.71 -1.93 3.52
CA LEU A 6 8.89 -3.01 4.47
C LEU A 6 9.67 -2.48 5.69
N GLY A 7 9.05 -1.71 6.56
CA GLY A 7 9.56 -1.63 7.93
C GLY A 7 9.63 -3.06 8.52
N ASP A 8 10.68 -3.35 9.31
CA ASP A 8 11.14 -4.59 10.00
C ASP A 8 10.14 -5.70 10.43
N ALA A 9 8.83 -5.55 10.25
CA ALA A 9 7.85 -6.62 10.40
C ALA A 9 8.05 -7.81 9.43
N ARG A 10 8.91 -7.65 8.41
CA ARG A 10 9.35 -8.71 7.48
C ARG A 10 10.89 -8.87 7.49
N THR A 11 11.47 -8.97 8.67
CA THR A 11 12.93 -9.15 8.86
C THR A 11 13.51 -10.44 8.23
N HIS A 12 12.68 -11.27 7.59
CA HIS A 12 13.12 -12.38 6.74
C HIS A 12 12.23 -12.51 5.51
N LEU A 13 12.38 -11.61 4.53
CA LEU A 13 11.91 -11.93 3.19
C LEU A 13 12.75 -13.08 2.64
N ASP A 14 12.09 -14.13 2.17
CA ASP A 14 12.80 -15.21 1.51
C ASP A 14 13.30 -14.79 0.11
N ALA A 15 14.07 -15.66 -0.53
CA ALA A 15 14.65 -15.36 -1.84
C ALA A 15 13.58 -15.19 -2.95
N SER A 16 12.40 -15.79 -2.78
CA SER A 16 11.28 -15.68 -3.71
C SER A 16 10.56 -14.33 -3.55
N GLU A 17 10.28 -13.92 -2.32
CA GLU A 17 9.65 -12.63 -2.00
C GLU A 17 10.57 -11.46 -2.40
N THR A 18 11.87 -11.59 -2.16
CA THR A 18 12.87 -10.60 -2.61
C THR A 18 12.85 -10.44 -4.14
N ARG A 19 12.69 -11.53 -4.89
CA ARG A 19 12.61 -11.48 -6.37
C ARG A 19 11.31 -10.86 -6.85
N ALA A 20 10.18 -11.21 -6.25
CA ALA A 20 8.89 -10.60 -6.55
C ALA A 20 8.94 -9.09 -6.33
N TYR A 21 9.51 -8.68 -5.19
CA TYR A 21 9.68 -7.27 -4.84
C TYR A 21 10.57 -6.50 -5.82
N ARG A 22 11.73 -7.06 -6.22
CA ARG A 22 12.58 -6.42 -7.24
C ARG A 22 11.90 -6.28 -8.59
N ARG A 23 11.05 -7.25 -8.97
CA ARG A 23 10.25 -7.16 -10.20
C ARG A 23 9.19 -6.07 -10.09
N ALA A 24 8.52 -5.95 -8.94
CA ALA A 24 7.56 -4.89 -8.68
C ALA A 24 8.19 -3.49 -8.81
N LEU A 25 9.37 -3.27 -8.21
CA LEU A 25 10.13 -2.02 -8.36
C LEU A 25 10.53 -1.72 -9.82
N ALA A 26 10.83 -2.75 -10.62
CA ALA A 26 11.15 -2.58 -12.03
C ALA A 26 9.91 -2.26 -12.88
N ALA A 27 8.75 -2.83 -12.53
CA ALA A 27 7.48 -2.58 -13.22
C ALA A 27 6.91 -1.18 -12.90
N PHE A 28 7.09 -0.71 -11.66
CA PHE A 28 6.58 0.57 -11.18
C PHE A 28 7.71 1.44 -10.63
N PRO A 29 8.51 2.08 -11.51
CA PRO A 29 9.67 2.86 -11.08
C PRO A 29 9.30 4.21 -10.42
N THR A 30 8.08 4.71 -10.65
CA THR A 30 7.60 6.00 -10.13
C THR A 30 6.13 5.92 -9.74
N ALA A 31 5.67 6.83 -8.87
CA ALA A 31 4.26 6.93 -8.50
C ALA A 31 3.34 7.12 -9.72
N ALA A 32 3.76 7.89 -10.72
CA ALA A 32 2.97 8.12 -11.93
C ALA A 32 2.66 6.81 -12.69
N ALA A 33 3.56 5.82 -12.66
CA ALA A 33 3.32 4.51 -13.28
C ALA A 33 2.18 3.71 -12.59
N CYS A 34 1.86 4.06 -11.34
CA CYS A 34 0.83 3.42 -10.53
C CYS A 34 -0.56 4.06 -10.68
N LEU A 35 -0.64 5.22 -11.33
CA LEU A 35 -1.82 6.06 -11.38
C LEU A 35 -2.48 5.98 -12.76
N LYS A 36 -3.80 6.09 -12.79
CA LYS A 36 -4.52 6.18 -14.07
C LYS A 36 -4.03 7.39 -14.86
N ASP A 37 -3.75 7.17 -16.15
CA ASP A 37 -3.30 8.19 -17.10
C ASP A 37 -2.02 8.95 -16.70
N GLY A 38 -1.20 8.40 -15.79
CA GLY A 38 0.03 9.05 -15.32
C GLY A 38 -0.22 10.37 -14.58
N SER A 39 -1.43 10.53 -14.03
CA SER A 39 -1.91 11.77 -13.44
C SER A 39 -1.22 12.15 -12.11
N ASP A 40 -1.40 13.41 -11.69
CA ASP A 40 -0.90 13.93 -10.42
C ASP A 40 -1.49 13.14 -9.23
N PRO A 41 -0.67 12.56 -8.33
CA PRO A 41 -1.13 11.84 -7.14
C PRO A 41 -2.20 12.57 -6.31
N VAL A 42 -2.20 13.91 -6.30
CA VAL A 42 -3.18 14.71 -5.53
C VAL A 42 -4.59 14.54 -6.08
N THR A 43 -4.76 14.37 -7.39
CA THR A 43 -6.06 14.26 -8.06
C THR A 43 -6.33 12.89 -8.66
N ALA A 44 -5.30 12.07 -8.78
CA ALA A 44 -5.33 10.76 -9.44
C ALA A 44 -6.13 9.70 -8.66
N THR A 45 -6.30 8.57 -9.36
CA THR A 45 -6.73 7.29 -8.81
C THR A 45 -5.69 6.22 -9.12
N LEU A 46 -5.60 5.20 -8.27
CA LEU A 46 -4.76 4.03 -8.52
C LEU A 46 -5.26 3.29 -9.77
N ASN A 47 -4.31 2.88 -10.61
CA ASN A 47 -4.61 1.98 -11.71
C ASN A 47 -4.57 0.53 -11.21
N LEU A 48 -5.60 0.12 -10.45
CA LEU A 48 -5.65 -1.22 -9.85
C LEU A 48 -5.48 -2.32 -10.90
N GLU A 49 -5.99 -2.14 -12.11
CA GLU A 49 -5.89 -3.11 -13.21
C GLU A 49 -4.45 -3.33 -13.72
N ALA A 50 -3.53 -2.40 -13.45
CA ALA A 50 -2.12 -2.56 -13.81
C ALA A 50 -1.37 -3.54 -12.91
N PHE A 51 -1.90 -3.83 -11.71
CA PHE A 51 -1.23 -4.66 -10.73
C PHE A 51 -1.63 -6.13 -10.90
N SER A 52 -0.63 -7.00 -10.88
CA SER A 52 -0.80 -8.45 -11.02
C SER A 52 -0.60 -9.20 -9.70
N ASN A 53 -0.14 -8.52 -8.63
CA ASN A 53 0.12 -9.10 -7.32
C ASN A 53 0.10 -8.02 -6.22
N LEU A 54 0.16 -8.46 -4.95
CA LEU A 54 0.12 -7.55 -3.79
C LEU A 54 1.40 -6.71 -3.68
N GLU A 55 2.55 -7.26 -4.04
CA GLU A 55 3.84 -6.58 -3.94
C GLU A 55 3.90 -5.33 -4.84
N GLU A 56 3.34 -5.42 -6.05
CA GLU A 56 3.21 -4.28 -6.97
C GLU A 56 2.33 -3.17 -6.37
N LEU A 57 1.20 -3.54 -5.75
CA LEU A 57 0.35 -2.60 -5.06
C LEU A 57 1.06 -1.95 -3.86
N GLU A 58 1.77 -2.74 -3.05
CA GLU A 58 2.54 -2.24 -1.89
C GLU A 58 3.60 -1.23 -2.32
N VAL A 59 4.37 -1.54 -3.37
CA VAL A 59 5.34 -0.61 -3.96
C VAL A 59 4.65 0.67 -4.42
N CYS A 60 3.52 0.54 -5.12
CA CYS A 60 2.81 1.70 -5.63
C CYS A 60 2.20 2.58 -4.55
N LEU A 61 1.62 1.99 -3.51
CA LEU A 61 1.12 2.73 -2.35
C LEU A 61 2.25 3.49 -1.67
N PHE A 62 3.42 2.88 -1.52
CA PHE A 62 4.57 3.53 -0.91
C PHE A 62 5.12 4.68 -1.76
N LEU A 63 5.33 4.47 -3.06
CA LEU A 63 5.82 5.52 -3.96
C LEU A 63 4.85 6.71 -4.02
N THR A 64 3.55 6.42 -4.06
CA THR A 64 2.51 7.44 -4.04
C THR A 64 2.53 8.20 -2.71
N ALA A 65 2.66 7.50 -1.59
CA ALA A 65 2.79 8.12 -0.28
C ALA A 65 4.06 8.96 -0.13
N ASP A 66 5.20 8.55 -0.71
CA ASP A 66 6.45 9.33 -0.69
C ASP A 66 6.35 10.60 -1.55
N THR A 67 5.53 10.54 -2.61
CA THR A 67 5.27 11.70 -3.46
C THR A 67 4.32 12.68 -2.78
N LEU A 68 3.27 12.18 -2.13
CA LEU A 68 2.28 13.02 -1.43
C LEU A 68 2.84 13.62 -0.13
N ARG A 69 3.55 12.82 0.67
CA ARG A 69 4.01 13.16 2.04
C ARG A 69 2.91 13.73 2.93
N ASP A 70 1.69 13.25 2.71
CA ASP A 70 0.50 13.74 3.39
C ASP A 70 -0.49 12.59 3.62
N LEU A 71 -0.94 12.47 4.87
CA LEU A 71 -1.90 11.47 5.32
C LEU A 71 -3.27 11.71 4.70
N GLU A 72 -3.72 12.96 4.63
CA GLU A 72 -5.04 13.30 4.09
C GLU A 72 -5.06 13.13 2.57
N GLY A 73 -4.00 13.55 1.88
CA GLY A 73 -3.79 13.26 0.46
C GLY A 73 -3.82 11.76 0.16
N MET A 74 -3.17 10.94 0.99
CA MET A 74 -3.19 9.48 0.83
C MET A 74 -4.59 8.90 1.07
N ARG A 75 -5.31 9.39 2.10
CA ARG A 75 -6.70 9.00 2.36
C ARG A 75 -7.59 9.33 1.15
N ALA A 76 -7.53 10.57 0.66
CA ALA A 76 -8.33 11.02 -0.47
C ALA A 76 -8.05 10.23 -1.75
N LEU A 77 -6.78 9.87 -2.00
CA LEU A 77 -6.42 9.01 -3.14
C LEU A 77 -7.02 7.61 -3.02
N LEU A 78 -6.99 7.00 -1.83
CA LEU A 78 -7.60 5.69 -1.60
C LEU A 78 -9.11 5.73 -1.79
N GLU A 79 -9.78 6.76 -1.25
CA GLU A 79 -11.23 6.96 -1.42
C GLU A 79 -11.63 7.13 -2.89
N ARG A 80 -10.92 7.99 -3.65
CA ARG A 80 -11.17 8.13 -5.09
C ARG A 80 -10.92 6.84 -5.87
N SER A 81 -10.02 5.99 -5.37
CA SER A 81 -9.70 4.69 -5.97
C SER A 81 -10.69 3.58 -5.58
N GLY A 82 -11.78 3.91 -4.87
CA GLY A 82 -12.84 2.97 -4.49
C GLY A 82 -12.61 2.25 -3.16
N PHE A 83 -11.56 2.60 -2.41
CA PHE A 83 -11.37 2.05 -1.07
C PHE A 83 -12.19 2.84 -0.05
N LYS A 84 -12.75 2.15 0.93
CA LYS A 84 -13.32 2.77 2.12
C LYS A 84 -12.24 2.91 3.18
N THR A 85 -11.83 4.14 3.48
CA THR A 85 -10.89 4.42 4.57
C THR A 85 -11.60 4.38 5.92
N TYR A 86 -10.89 4.00 6.97
CA TYR A 86 -11.41 4.12 8.32
C TYR A 86 -11.32 5.58 8.79
N ASP A 87 -12.39 6.09 9.40
CA ASP A 87 -12.52 7.50 9.82
C ASP A 87 -11.41 7.99 10.78
N LYS A 88 -10.70 7.05 11.43
CA LYS A 88 -9.63 7.36 12.38
C LYS A 88 -8.30 6.87 11.85
N THR A 89 -7.31 7.76 11.80
CA THR A 89 -5.91 7.36 11.66
C THR A 89 -5.54 6.45 12.84
N ILE A 90 -4.79 5.39 12.56
CA ILE A 90 -4.39 4.42 13.59
C ILE A 90 -3.04 4.89 14.16
N PRO A 91 -2.96 5.25 15.45
CA PRO A 91 -1.70 5.66 16.06
C PRO A 91 -0.74 4.50 16.24
N TYR A 92 0.53 4.73 15.91
CA TYR A 92 1.64 3.82 16.16
C TYR A 92 2.56 4.44 17.22
N SER A 93 2.79 3.70 18.31
CA SER A 93 3.67 4.14 19.38
C SER A 93 5.12 4.26 18.90
N SER A 94 5.90 5.11 19.58
CA SER A 94 7.35 5.26 19.34
C SER A 94 8.09 3.92 19.37
N ASP A 95 7.72 3.00 20.26
CA ASP A 95 8.37 1.69 20.36
C ASP A 95 8.11 0.82 19.12
N ARG A 96 6.87 0.87 18.58
CA ARG A 96 6.53 0.16 17.33
C ARG A 96 7.20 0.78 16.12
N MET A 97 7.39 2.10 16.12
CA MET A 97 8.12 2.80 15.05
C MET A 97 9.63 2.57 15.15
N ALA A 98 10.19 2.51 16.36
CA ALA A 98 11.60 2.23 16.61
C ALA A 98 11.96 0.83 16.11
N SER A 99 11.05 -0.14 16.26
CA SER A 99 11.22 -1.47 15.67
C SER A 99 11.36 -1.46 14.16
N ARG A 100 11.04 -0.35 13.47
CA ARG A 100 11.16 -0.12 12.01
C ARG A 100 12.24 0.92 11.66
N GLY A 101 13.11 1.25 12.61
CA GLY A 101 14.18 2.23 12.41
C GLY A 101 13.73 3.70 12.39
N VAL A 102 12.52 4.01 12.86
CA VAL A 102 11.97 5.39 12.87
C VAL A 102 11.86 5.90 14.30
N ILE A 103 12.36 7.12 14.53
CA ILE A 103 12.31 7.79 15.85
C ILE A 103 11.03 8.61 15.94
N GLY A 104 10.17 8.30 16.91
CA GLY A 104 8.93 9.03 17.18
C GLY A 104 7.67 8.23 16.89
N ALA A 105 6.51 8.78 17.27
CA ALA A 105 5.22 8.16 16.98
C ALA A 105 4.83 8.34 15.51
N GLY A 106 4.04 7.41 14.98
CA GLY A 106 3.56 7.43 13.60
C GLY A 106 2.05 7.31 13.51
N LEU A 107 1.53 7.45 12.30
CA LEU A 107 0.11 7.33 11.99
C LEU A 107 -0.05 6.43 10.77
N ALA A 108 -1.06 5.57 10.79
CA ALA A 108 -1.39 4.74 9.64
C ALA A 108 -2.75 5.12 9.04
N VAL A 109 -2.80 5.07 7.71
CA VAL A 109 -4.03 5.12 6.92
C VAL A 109 -4.33 3.70 6.48
N SER A 110 -5.45 3.17 6.95
CA SER A 110 -5.95 1.87 6.53
C SER A 110 -7.21 2.05 5.70
N ALA A 111 -7.39 1.22 4.69
CA ALA A 111 -8.56 1.23 3.84
C ALA A 111 -8.89 -0.17 3.32
N SER A 112 -10.15 -0.40 2.96
CA SER A 112 -10.60 -1.68 2.42
C SER A 112 -11.52 -1.49 1.22
N ALA A 113 -11.38 -2.35 0.22
CA ALA A 113 -12.29 -2.45 -0.92
C ALA A 113 -12.97 -3.83 -0.93
N PRO A 114 -14.26 -3.93 -1.31
CA PRO A 114 -14.93 -5.22 -1.47
C PRO A 114 -14.33 -5.98 -2.66
N ALA A 115 -14.41 -7.32 -2.63
CA ALA A 115 -13.83 -8.17 -3.68
C ALA A 115 -14.37 -7.90 -5.09
N THR A 116 -15.56 -7.29 -5.22
CA THR A 116 -16.12 -6.86 -6.51
C THR A 116 -15.25 -5.81 -7.19
N ASP A 117 -14.59 -4.97 -6.41
CA ASP A 117 -13.86 -3.79 -6.88
C ASP A 117 -12.34 -4.08 -6.98
N VAL A 118 -11.91 -5.26 -6.52
CA VAL A 118 -10.54 -5.75 -6.65
C VAL A 118 -10.38 -6.39 -8.03
N PRO A 119 -9.37 -6.04 -8.84
CA PRO A 119 -9.14 -6.68 -10.14
C PRO A 119 -8.93 -8.19 -10.01
N ILE A 120 -9.46 -8.95 -10.99
CA ILE A 120 -9.37 -10.42 -11.00
C ILE A 120 -7.91 -10.91 -10.95
N GLY A 121 -6.98 -10.14 -11.51
CA GLY A 121 -5.54 -10.44 -11.52
C GLY A 121 -4.93 -10.61 -10.13
N PHE A 122 -5.45 -9.94 -9.10
CA PHE A 122 -4.92 -9.99 -7.72
C PHE A 122 -5.16 -11.31 -7.01
N VAL A 123 -6.35 -11.87 -7.22
CA VAL A 123 -6.86 -12.96 -6.38
C VAL A 123 -6.95 -14.26 -7.18
N GLY A 124 -6.89 -14.17 -8.51
CA GLY A 124 -7.24 -15.30 -9.36
C GLY A 124 -8.74 -15.57 -9.32
N TRP A 125 -9.26 -16.14 -10.41
CA TRP A 125 -10.70 -16.28 -10.60
C TRP A 125 -11.36 -17.20 -9.56
N LEU A 126 -10.66 -18.26 -9.12
CA LEU A 126 -11.17 -19.23 -8.14
C LEU A 126 -11.29 -18.63 -6.74
N ASP A 127 -10.26 -17.93 -6.24
CA ASP A 127 -10.35 -17.33 -4.92
C ASP A 127 -11.39 -16.21 -4.90
N ARG A 128 -11.56 -15.45 -5.98
CA ARG A 128 -12.62 -14.43 -6.08
C ARG A 128 -14.03 -15.02 -5.96
N LEU A 129 -14.25 -16.23 -6.46
CA LEU A 129 -15.57 -16.87 -6.43
C LEU A 129 -15.88 -17.51 -5.08
N PHE A 130 -14.86 -18.02 -4.36
CA PHE A 130 -15.10 -18.92 -3.23
C PHE A 130 -14.52 -18.44 -1.89
N PHE A 131 -13.49 -17.60 -1.90
CA PHE A 131 -12.66 -17.40 -0.69
C PHE A 131 -12.40 -15.94 -0.35
N ALA A 132 -12.28 -15.03 -1.31
CA ALA A 132 -11.93 -13.63 -1.06
C ALA A 132 -13.16 -12.72 -1.03
N TYR A 133 -13.29 -11.92 0.03
CA TYR A 133 -14.37 -10.94 0.17
C TYR A 133 -13.88 -9.49 0.14
N GLY A 134 -12.57 -9.23 0.17
CA GLY A 134 -12.04 -7.88 -0.01
C GLY A 134 -10.52 -7.79 -0.08
N LEU A 135 -10.04 -6.56 -0.26
CA LEU A 135 -8.64 -6.17 -0.22
C LEU A 135 -8.48 -5.10 0.85
N SER A 136 -7.57 -5.32 1.79
CA SER A 136 -7.18 -4.34 2.79
C SER A 136 -5.81 -3.78 2.45
N VAL A 137 -5.64 -2.47 2.63
CA VAL A 137 -4.37 -1.78 2.47
C VAL A 137 -4.09 -0.94 3.71
N ASN A 138 -2.80 -0.79 4.02
CA ASN A 138 -2.35 0.02 5.13
C ASN A 138 -1.05 0.73 4.77
N VAL A 139 -1.02 2.05 4.93
CA VAL A 139 0.17 2.88 4.73
C VAL A 139 0.52 3.56 6.04
N LEU A 140 1.73 3.30 6.54
CA LEU A 140 2.28 3.85 7.77
C LEU A 140 3.15 5.05 7.46
N PHE A 141 2.92 6.15 8.15
CA PHE A 141 3.69 7.36 8.10
C PHE A 141 4.43 7.60 9.41
N GLY A 142 5.64 8.14 9.28
CA GLY A 142 6.45 8.61 10.39
C GLY A 142 5.99 9.97 10.91
N PRO A 143 6.67 10.50 11.94
CA PRO A 143 6.29 11.75 12.58
C PRO A 143 6.42 12.98 11.66
N THR A 144 7.17 12.89 10.56
CA THR A 144 7.33 13.97 9.58
C THR A 144 6.55 13.70 8.28
N SER A 145 5.54 12.83 8.34
CA SER A 145 4.73 12.41 7.19
C SER A 145 5.51 11.73 6.06
N GLU A 146 6.70 11.20 6.35
CA GLU A 146 7.42 10.29 5.48
C GLU A 146 6.76 8.90 5.52
N PRO A 147 6.60 8.19 4.39
CA PRO A 147 6.12 6.83 4.43
C PRO A 147 7.19 5.91 5.02
N VAL A 148 6.76 5.03 5.91
CA VAL A 148 7.60 4.06 6.60
C VAL A 148 7.35 2.65 6.08
N SER A 149 6.10 2.33 5.76
CA SER A 149 5.74 1.05 5.17
C SER A 149 4.39 1.10 4.46
N ALA A 150 4.19 0.24 3.47
CA ALA A 150 2.90 -0.03 2.88
C ALA A 150 2.67 -1.55 2.85
N SER A 151 1.46 -1.99 3.16
CA SER A 151 1.09 -3.41 3.16
C SER A 151 -0.28 -3.60 2.55
N ALA A 152 -0.46 -4.68 1.79
CA ALA A 152 -1.74 -5.07 1.21
C ALA A 152 -2.05 -6.54 1.52
N SER A 153 -3.31 -6.86 1.74
CA SER A 153 -3.74 -8.23 2.02
C SER A 153 -5.12 -8.52 1.45
N VAL A 154 -5.27 -9.68 0.81
CA VAL A 154 -6.59 -10.20 0.45
C VAL A 154 -7.26 -10.74 1.70
N ASN A 155 -8.47 -10.27 1.99
CA ASN A 155 -9.30 -10.80 3.07
C ASN A 155 -10.01 -12.06 2.57
N ARG A 156 -9.73 -13.20 3.20
CA ARG A 156 -10.33 -14.50 2.88
C ARG A 156 -11.16 -15.05 4.04
N LEU A 157 -12.18 -15.86 3.73
CA LEU A 157 -12.99 -16.62 4.69
C LEU A 157 -12.16 -17.66 5.43
#